data_AF-M2N0A1-F1
#
_entry.id   AF-M2N0A1-F1
#
_cell.length_a   1.000
_cell.length_b   1.000
_cell.length_c   1.000
_cell.angle_alpha   90.00
_cell.angle_beta   90.00
_cell.angle_gamma   90.00
#
_symmetry.space_group_name_H-M   'P 1'
#
loop_
_entity.id
_entity.type
_entity.pdbx_description
1 polymer ?
#
loop_
_entity_poly.entity_id
_entity_poly.type
_entity_poly.pdbx_seq_one_letter_code
_entity_poly.pdbx_strand_id
1 'polypeptide(L)'
;EDELEDIFASNARHFGSRDHVHSEVALLEHIHQHKIDFAMNDRYIGCSKPSCYCCALYMDWHEVELVSRPCHFKLWLGWCLPNSTAGDISASLRRFLNRFTDHIAADIRYSILHGSAVRSHMLDSTAGLSDSERQLQK
;
A
#
# COMPACT_ATOMS: atom_id res chain seq x y z
N GLU A 1 -8.21 20.51 -6.70
CA GLU A 1 -7.37 20.66 -5.50
C GLU A 1 -8.17 20.40 -4.24
N ASP A 2 -9.34 21.03 -4.08
CA ASP A 2 -10.23 20.86 -2.91
C ASP A 2 -10.61 19.40 -2.58
N GLU A 3 -10.90 18.54 -3.57
CA GLU A 3 -11.26 17.13 -3.33
C GLU A 3 -10.11 16.28 -2.78
N LEU A 4 -8.87 16.56 -3.21
CA LEU A 4 -7.68 15.86 -2.71
C LEU A 4 -7.43 16.21 -1.25
N GLU A 5 -7.53 17.50 -0.93
CA GLU A 5 -7.42 17.98 0.45
C GLU A 5 -8.49 17.37 1.34
N ASP A 6 -9.73 17.19 0.85
CA ASP A 6 -10.79 16.52 1.61
C ASP A 6 -10.53 15.03 1.84
N ILE A 7 -9.97 14.31 0.86
CA ILE A 7 -9.55 12.90 1.05
C ILE A 7 -8.44 12.82 2.10
N PHE A 8 -7.41 13.66 1.98
CA PHE A 8 -6.30 13.68 2.94
C PHE A 8 -6.74 14.16 4.32
N ALA A 9 -7.64 15.15 4.42
CA ALA A 9 -8.18 15.66 5.67
C ALA A 9 -9.14 14.67 6.32
N SER A 10 -9.96 13.96 5.55
CA SER A 10 -10.79 12.85 6.04
C SER A 10 -9.91 11.74 6.63
N ASN A 11 -8.84 11.36 5.93
CA ASN A 11 -7.86 10.39 6.43
C ASN A 11 -7.12 10.89 7.68
N ALA A 12 -6.78 12.18 7.74
CA ALA A 12 -6.12 12.79 8.89
C ALA A 12 -7.02 12.84 10.14
N ARG A 13 -8.34 13.03 9.97
CA ARG A 13 -9.32 12.97 11.08
C ARG A 13 -9.45 11.59 11.72
N HIS A 14 -8.96 10.55 11.05
CA HIS A 14 -8.90 9.17 11.57
C HIS A 14 -7.59 8.88 12.33
N PHE A 15 -6.71 9.85 12.59
CA PHE A 15 -5.49 9.64 13.40
C PHE A 15 -5.73 9.16 14.85
N GLY A 16 -6.99 9.10 15.29
CA GLY A 16 -7.42 8.53 16.57
C GLY A 16 -8.24 7.22 16.46
N SER A 17 -8.56 6.75 15.25
CA SER A 17 -9.24 5.48 15.00
C SER A 17 -8.30 4.50 14.31
N ARG A 18 -8.48 3.20 14.58
CA ARG A 18 -7.51 2.14 14.29
C ARG A 18 -7.32 1.81 12.79
N ASP A 19 -7.94 2.58 11.90
CA ASP A 19 -7.94 2.36 10.47
C ASP A 19 -7.34 3.58 9.75
N HIS A 20 -6.27 3.37 8.98
CA HIS A 20 -5.53 4.41 8.27
C HIS A 20 -5.36 4.02 6.80
N VAL A 21 -5.94 4.84 5.93
CA VAL A 21 -5.65 4.79 4.49
C VAL A 21 -4.26 5.39 4.27
N HIS A 22 -3.37 4.63 3.65
CA HIS A 22 -2.03 5.11 3.30
C HIS A 22 -2.07 6.01 2.07
N SER A 23 -1.11 6.94 1.97
CA SER A 23 -1.03 7.91 0.87
C SER A 23 -0.96 7.26 -0.51
N GLU A 24 -0.24 6.14 -0.64
CA GLU A 24 -0.09 5.37 -1.89
C GLU A 24 -1.44 4.91 -2.43
N VAL A 25 -2.27 4.34 -1.55
CA VAL A 25 -3.60 3.84 -1.88
C VAL A 25 -4.54 5.01 -2.18
N ALA A 26 -4.53 6.04 -1.33
CA ALA A 26 -5.38 7.21 -1.52
C ALA A 26 -5.15 7.88 -2.89
N LEU A 27 -3.88 8.06 -3.26
CA LEU A 27 -3.51 8.68 -4.53
C LEU A 27 -3.83 7.77 -5.72
N LEU A 28 -3.55 6.47 -5.63
CA LEU A 28 -3.88 5.51 -6.68
C LEU A 28 -5.40 5.49 -6.96
N GLU A 29 -6.21 5.44 -5.91
CA GLU A 29 -7.67 5.48 -6.04
C GLU A 29 -8.15 6.77 -6.67
N HIS A 30 -7.59 7.92 -6.27
CA HIS A 30 -7.92 9.20 -6.89
C HIS A 30 -7.56 9.23 -8.38
N ILE A 31 -6.36 8.76 -8.73
CA ILE A 31 -5.93 8.66 -10.15
C ILE A 31 -6.89 7.78 -10.94
N HIS A 32 -7.29 6.64 -10.39
CA HIS A 32 -8.19 5.70 -11.04
C HIS A 32 -9.60 6.29 -11.22
N GLN A 33 -10.19 6.81 -10.16
CA GLN A 33 -11.56 7.33 -10.15
C GLN A 33 -11.72 8.53 -11.09
N HIS A 34 -10.72 9.42 -11.12
CA HIS A 34 -10.73 10.62 -11.93
C HIS A 34 -10.07 10.45 -13.31
N LYS A 35 -9.56 9.24 -13.62
CA LYS A 35 -8.87 8.93 -14.88
C LYS A 35 -7.73 9.92 -15.20
N ILE A 36 -6.92 10.21 -14.19
CA ILE A 36 -5.81 11.15 -14.32
C ILE A 36 -4.69 10.50 -15.14
N ASP A 37 -4.25 11.17 -16.19
CA ASP A 37 -3.14 10.71 -17.01
C ASP A 37 -1.79 10.89 -16.30
N PHE A 38 -0.92 9.89 -16.42
CA PHE A 38 0.44 9.98 -15.94
C PHE A 38 1.32 10.79 -16.90
N ALA A 39 2.17 11.65 -16.33
CA ALA A 39 3.14 12.41 -17.11
C ALA A 39 4.15 11.49 -17.79
N MET A 40 4.48 11.78 -19.06
CA MET A 40 5.49 11.04 -19.83
C MET A 40 5.25 9.52 -19.91
N ASN A 41 4.01 9.07 -19.72
CA ASN A 41 3.64 7.65 -19.61
C ASN A 41 4.40 6.91 -18.49
N ASP A 42 4.91 7.63 -17.50
CA ASP A 42 5.58 7.08 -16.33
C ASP A 42 4.55 6.86 -15.21
N ARG A 43 4.10 5.62 -15.07
CA ARG A 43 3.07 5.22 -14.09
C ARG A 43 3.64 5.06 -12.68
N TYR A 44 4.44 6.03 -12.26
CA TYR A 44 5.11 6.05 -10.97
C TYR A 44 4.38 6.97 -9.99
N ILE A 45 4.10 6.45 -8.79
CA ILE A 45 3.59 7.24 -7.67
C ILE A 45 4.74 7.54 -6.70
N GLY A 46 5.09 8.81 -6.50
CA GLY A 46 6.11 9.21 -5.53
C GLY A 46 5.56 9.25 -4.10
N CYS A 47 6.22 8.60 -3.16
CA CYS A 47 5.93 8.71 -1.72
C CYS A 47 7.23 8.89 -0.93
N SER A 48 7.13 9.45 0.29
CA SER A 48 8.29 9.77 1.13
C SER A 48 9.02 8.55 1.71
N LYS A 49 8.40 7.37 1.64
CA LYS A 49 8.95 6.08 2.09
C LYS A 49 8.67 5.00 1.05
N PRO A 50 9.46 3.89 1.04
CA PRO A 50 9.11 2.68 0.32
C PRO A 50 7.69 2.20 0.67
N SER A 51 7.11 1.38 -0.18
CA SER A 51 5.76 0.86 0.05
C SER A 51 5.71 -0.05 1.27
N CYS A 52 4.60 0.03 2.02
CA CYS A 52 4.29 -1.01 2.98
C CYS A 52 3.85 -2.29 2.26
N TYR A 53 3.84 -3.42 2.96
CA TYR A 53 3.49 -4.70 2.34
C TYR A 53 2.07 -4.68 1.75
N CYS A 54 1.10 -4.11 2.47
CA CYS A 54 -0.27 -3.98 1.97
C CYS A 54 -0.38 -3.05 0.75
N CYS A 55 0.30 -1.91 0.76
CA CYS A 55 0.29 -0.99 -0.37
C CYS A 55 0.94 -1.60 -1.61
N ALA A 56 2.07 -2.31 -1.44
CA ALA A 56 2.74 -3.00 -2.55
C ALA A 56 1.81 -4.03 -3.21
N LEU A 57 1.20 -4.92 -2.41
CA LEU A 57 0.22 -5.87 -2.91
C LEU A 57 -0.99 -5.20 -3.56
N TYR A 58 -1.48 -4.10 -2.97
CA TYR A 58 -2.61 -3.36 -3.53
C TYR A 58 -2.28 -2.83 -4.92
N MET A 59 -1.16 -2.13 -5.05
CA MET A 59 -0.68 -1.56 -6.32
C MET A 59 -0.43 -2.64 -7.38
N ASP A 60 0.19 -3.76 -6.99
CA ASP A 60 0.49 -4.87 -7.92
C ASP A 60 -0.77 -5.55 -8.47
N TRP A 61 -1.87 -5.56 -7.70
CA TRP A 61 -3.13 -6.18 -8.10
C TRP A 61 -4.15 -5.17 -8.66
N HIS A 62 -3.81 -3.89 -8.65
CA HIS A 62 -4.67 -2.84 -9.12
C HIS A 62 -4.71 -2.80 -10.65
N GLU A 63 -5.83 -2.35 -11.21
CA GLU A 63 -6.03 -2.28 -12.66
C GLU A 63 -5.14 -1.22 -13.34
N VAL A 64 -4.80 -0.17 -12.58
CA VAL A 64 -3.77 0.81 -12.97
C VAL A 64 -2.40 0.15 -12.81
N GLU A 65 -1.81 -0.27 -13.91
CA GLU A 65 -0.48 -0.87 -13.96
C GLU A 65 0.59 0.16 -13.56
N LEU A 66 1.00 0.15 -12.29
CA LEU A 66 2.05 1.05 -11.80
C LEU A 66 3.45 0.48 -12.03
N VAL A 67 4.43 1.38 -12.08
CA VAL A 67 5.86 1.01 -12.00
C VAL A 67 6.15 0.46 -10.61
N SER A 68 6.76 -0.73 -10.56
CA SER A 68 7.13 -1.39 -9.30
C SER A 68 8.03 -0.51 -8.44
N ARG A 69 7.77 -0.49 -7.13
CA ARG A 69 8.55 0.27 -6.15
C ARG A 69 9.16 -0.63 -5.08
N PRO A 70 10.27 -0.20 -4.44
CA PRO A 70 10.77 -0.86 -3.25
C PRO A 70 9.69 -0.97 -2.17
N CYS A 71 9.67 -2.11 -1.48
CA CYS A 71 8.76 -2.38 -0.36
C CYS A 71 9.59 -2.63 0.91
N HIS A 72 9.26 -1.96 2.00
CA HIS A 72 9.91 -2.19 3.30
C HIS A 72 9.28 -3.37 4.09
N PHE A 73 8.31 -4.05 3.49
CA PHE A 73 7.68 -5.28 3.99
C PHE A 73 6.99 -5.21 5.37
N LYS A 74 6.73 -4.01 5.90
CA LYS A 74 6.02 -3.87 7.18
C LYS A 74 4.51 -4.00 6.93
N LEU A 75 3.88 -4.89 7.70
CA LEU A 75 2.43 -5.08 7.74
C LEU A 75 1.82 -4.11 8.76
N TRP A 76 0.84 -3.31 8.34
CA TRP A 76 0.12 -2.38 9.21
C TRP A 76 -1.27 -2.92 9.49
N LEU A 77 -1.56 -3.26 10.75
CA LEU A 77 -2.83 -3.89 11.14
C LEU A 77 -4.06 -2.97 10.94
N GLY A 78 -3.84 -1.66 10.96
CA GLY A 78 -4.86 -0.66 10.67
C GLY A 78 -4.98 -0.27 9.20
N TRP A 79 -4.32 -0.98 8.29
CA TRP A 79 -4.38 -0.60 6.87
C TRP A 79 -5.79 -0.82 6.31
N CYS A 80 -6.33 0.18 5.60
CA CYS A 80 -7.65 0.09 4.97
C CYS A 80 -7.69 0.77 3.59
N LEU A 81 -8.75 0.48 2.84
CA LEU A 81 -9.04 1.11 1.54
C LEU A 81 -9.95 2.34 1.73
N PRO A 82 -9.86 3.34 0.85
CA PRO A 82 -10.82 4.45 0.84
C PRO A 82 -12.26 3.91 0.80
N ASN A 83 -13.13 4.50 1.61
CA ASN A 83 -14.57 4.18 1.67
C ASN A 83 -14.94 2.77 2.19
N SER A 84 -13.99 1.95 2.67
CA SER A 84 -14.32 0.62 3.21
C SER A 84 -15.13 0.64 4.51
N THR A 85 -15.17 1.79 5.20
CA THR A 85 -15.87 1.99 6.48
C THR A 85 -17.30 2.53 6.31
N ALA A 86 -17.71 2.91 5.09
CA ALA A 86 -18.98 3.59 4.83
C ALA A 86 -20.21 2.65 4.71
N GLY A 87 -20.08 1.38 5.11
CA GLY A 87 -21.20 0.44 5.23
C GLY A 87 -21.67 -0.23 3.94
N ASP A 88 -21.34 0.31 2.76
CA ASP A 88 -21.68 -0.29 1.46
C ASP A 88 -20.42 -0.74 0.71
N ILE A 89 -19.96 -1.95 1.04
CA ILE A 89 -18.81 -2.58 0.38
C ILE A 89 -19.31 -3.29 -0.88
N SER A 90 -18.90 -2.81 -2.05
CA SER A 90 -19.23 -3.45 -3.31
C SER A 90 -18.78 -4.91 -3.35
N ALA A 91 -19.50 -5.77 -4.08
CA ALA A 91 -19.14 -7.18 -4.18
C ALA A 91 -17.73 -7.41 -4.76
N SER A 92 -17.26 -6.51 -5.63
CA SER A 92 -15.89 -6.54 -6.16
C SER A 92 -14.87 -6.20 -5.08
N LEU A 93 -15.09 -5.15 -4.30
CA LEU A 93 -14.21 -4.76 -3.19
C LEU A 93 -14.13 -5.88 -2.13
N ARG A 94 -15.27 -6.50 -1.80
CA ARG A 94 -15.29 -7.63 -0.87
C ARG A 94 -14.50 -8.83 -1.39
N ARG A 95 -14.63 -9.17 -2.69
CA ARG A 95 -13.83 -10.24 -3.31
C ARG A 95 -12.35 -9.90 -3.28
N PHE A 96 -11.98 -8.65 -3.56
CA PHE A 96 -10.60 -8.18 -3.48
C PHE A 96 -10.04 -8.37 -2.07
N LEU A 97 -10.73 -7.84 -1.05
CA LEU A 97 -10.31 -7.92 0.36
C LEU A 97 -10.19 -9.36 0.86
N ASN A 98 -11.08 -10.25 0.43
CA ASN A 98 -10.97 -11.68 0.76
C ASN A 98 -9.70 -12.29 0.15
N ARG A 99 -9.46 -12.08 -1.15
CA ARG A 99 -8.23 -12.58 -1.81
C ARG A 99 -6.97 -12.01 -1.15
N PHE A 100 -7.02 -10.73 -0.79
CA PHE A 100 -5.94 -10.03 -0.10
C PHE A 100 -5.64 -10.66 1.25
N THR A 101 -6.67 -10.91 2.04
CA THR A 101 -6.56 -11.56 3.36
C THR A 101 -6.03 -12.99 3.23
N ASP A 102 -6.54 -13.76 2.27
CA ASP A 102 -6.11 -15.14 2.02
C ASP A 102 -4.63 -15.21 1.66
N HIS A 103 -4.16 -14.28 0.82
CA HIS A 103 -2.76 -14.20 0.42
C HIS A 103 -1.85 -13.85 1.61
N ILE A 104 -2.19 -12.81 2.38
CA ILE A 104 -1.42 -12.45 3.58
C ILE A 104 -1.38 -13.63 4.57
N ALA A 105 -2.50 -14.32 4.76
CA ALA A 105 -2.55 -15.48 5.65
C ALA A 105 -1.71 -16.66 5.13
N ALA A 106 -1.66 -16.89 3.82
CA ALA A 106 -0.80 -17.88 3.20
C ALA A 106 0.69 -17.53 3.38
N ASP A 107 1.06 -16.28 3.17
CA ASP A 107 2.44 -15.79 3.33
C ASP A 107 2.91 -15.91 4.78
N ILE A 108 2.06 -15.54 5.75
CA ILE A 108 2.37 -15.72 7.17
C ILE A 108 2.55 -17.20 7.52
N ARG A 109 1.65 -18.08 7.06
CA ARG A 109 1.78 -19.53 7.28
C ARG A 109 3.07 -20.07 6.66
N TYR A 110 3.38 -19.67 5.44
CA TYR A 110 4.61 -20.05 4.76
C TYR A 110 5.83 -19.61 5.57
N SER A 111 5.84 -18.36 6.05
CA SER A 111 6.94 -17.81 6.87
C SER A 111 7.14 -18.58 8.17
N ILE A 112 6.04 -18.96 8.85
CA ILE A 112 6.08 -19.74 10.09
C ILE A 112 6.62 -21.15 9.83
N LEU A 113 6.13 -21.83 8.80
CA LEU A 113 6.48 -23.22 8.50
C LEU A 113 7.93 -23.38 8.00
N HIS A 114 8.39 -22.44 7.18
CA HIS A 114 9.70 -22.54 6.53
C HIS A 114 10.80 -21.78 7.28
N GLY A 115 10.48 -21.22 8.45
CA GLY A 115 11.46 -20.53 9.29
C GLY A 115 12.17 -19.41 8.53
N SER A 116 11.47 -18.69 7.65
CA SER A 116 12.02 -17.48 7.05
C SER A 116 12.46 -16.59 8.21
N ALA A 117 13.76 -16.27 8.26
CA ALA A 117 14.34 -15.44 9.30
C ALA A 117 13.40 -14.28 9.52
N VAL A 118 12.87 -14.17 10.75
CA VAL A 118 12.02 -13.07 11.23
C VAL A 118 12.46 -11.85 10.47
N ARG A 119 11.68 -11.41 9.46
CA ARG A 119 12.08 -10.31 8.59
C ARG A 119 12.40 -9.20 9.56
N SER A 120 13.71 -8.93 9.70
CA SER A 120 14.19 -8.06 10.77
C SER A 120 13.30 -6.86 10.73
N HIS A 121 12.66 -6.57 11.86
CA HIS A 121 11.77 -5.44 12.01
C HIS A 121 12.66 -4.20 11.86
N MET A 122 13.04 -3.89 10.61
CA MET A 122 13.89 -2.79 10.26
C MET A 122 12.98 -1.59 10.43
N LEU A 123 13.06 -1.02 11.63
CA LEU A 123 12.54 0.29 11.94
C LEU A 123 13.39 1.30 11.16
N ASP A 124 13.15 1.48 9.86
CA ASP A 124 13.70 2.63 9.14
C ASP A 124 12.77 3.85 9.30
N SER A 125 12.35 4.11 10.54
CA SER A 125 11.91 5.46 10.92
C SER A 125 13.12 6.37 11.07
N THR A 126 13.86 6.60 9.98
CA THR A 126 14.78 7.73 9.88
C THR A 126 14.98 8.09 8.41
N ALA A 127 14.97 9.41 8.18
CA ALA A 127 15.14 10.05 6.89
C ALA A 127 16.25 9.43 6.05
N GLY A 128 16.02 9.41 4.73
CA GLY A 128 16.78 8.65 3.74
C GLY A 128 18.29 8.60 3.95
N LEU A 129 18.82 7.38 3.82
CA LEU A 129 20.17 6.98 3.36
C LEU A 129 20.38 5.48 3.71
N SER A 130 19.88 4.56 2.86
CA SER A 130 20.30 3.13 2.71
C SER A 130 19.13 2.37 2.04
N ASP A 131 19.22 1.62 0.94
CA ASP A 131 20.33 0.85 0.37
C ASP A 131 20.33 1.01 -1.16
N SER A 132 21.46 1.47 -1.70
CA SER A 132 21.77 1.40 -3.14
C SER A 132 22.66 0.20 -3.49
N GLU A 133 22.85 -0.79 -2.60
CA GLU A 133 23.96 -1.75 -2.77
C GLU A 133 23.64 -3.25 -2.63
N ARG A 134 22.48 -3.76 -3.08
CA ARG A 134 22.31 -5.23 -3.25
C ARG A 134 21.68 -5.67 -4.56
N GLN A 135 22.12 -5.12 -5.68
CA GLN A 135 21.95 -5.75 -7.00
C GLN A 135 23.22 -5.64 -7.85
N LEU A 136 24.34 -6.15 -7.34
CA LEU A 136 25.48 -6.58 -8.18
C LEU A 136 26.06 -7.87 -7.60
N GLN A 137 25.36 -8.98 -7.81
CA GLN A 137 26.00 -10.30 -7.89
C GLN A 137 25.38 -11.05 -9.07
N LYS A 138 26.07 -10.94 -10.21
CA LYS A 138 26.15 -11.98 -11.24
C LYS A 138 27.59 -12.44 -11.29
#